data_AF-A0A7G5BWC6-F1
#
_entry.id   AF-A0A7G5BWC6-F1
#
_cell.length_a   1.000
_cell.length_b   1.000
_cell.length_c   1.000
_cell.angle_alpha   90.00
_cell.angle_beta   90.00
_cell.angle_gamma   90.00
#
_symmetry.space_group_name_H-M   'P 1'
#
loop_
_entity.id
_entity.type
_entity.pdbx_description
1 polymer ?
#
loop_
_entity_poly.entity_id
_entity_poly.type
_entity_poly.pdbx_seq_one_letter_code
_entity_poly.pdbx_strand_id
1 'polypeptide(L)'
;MNITTDEEHYGDALERALRLIEVPSGYSLTNVRSAYQNDDEAWIYRYEKSSGENGGLGGEHYSFVIRKSDDKLLGSTWLDSRLSVPPLPNKTITEQTARRNDRR
;
A
#
# COMPACT_ATOMS: atom_id res chain seq x y z
N MET A 1 -8.84 -4.36 22.44
CA MET A 1 -8.53 -5.20 21.27
C MET A 1 -7.05 -5.53 21.39
N ASN A 2 -6.71 -6.75 21.79
CA ASN A 2 -5.31 -7.12 22.10
C ASN A 2 -4.55 -7.34 20.80
N ILE A 3 -3.62 -6.44 20.50
CA ILE A 3 -2.63 -6.63 19.44
C ILE A 3 -1.45 -7.35 20.10
N THR A 4 -1.44 -8.68 20.05
CA THR A 4 -0.26 -9.49 20.34
C THR A 4 0.60 -9.50 19.08
N THR A 5 1.64 -8.68 19.03
CA THR A 5 2.65 -8.75 17.98
C THR A 5 3.99 -8.49 18.65
N ASP A 6 4.96 -9.37 18.46
CA ASP A 6 6.31 -9.27 19.02
C ASP A 6 6.90 -7.88 18.72
N GLU A 7 6.91 -6.99 19.73
CA GLU A 7 6.93 -5.53 19.53
C GLU A 7 8.30 -4.96 19.14
N GLU A 8 9.40 -5.66 19.44
CA GLU A 8 10.74 -5.06 19.35
C GLU A 8 11.33 -5.06 17.93
N HIS A 9 10.98 -6.00 17.05
CA HIS A 9 11.69 -6.17 15.77
C HIS A 9 11.11 -5.38 14.59
N TYR A 10 9.83 -4.96 14.64
CA TYR A 10 9.26 -4.19 13.54
C TYR A 10 9.72 -2.72 13.56
N GLY A 11 10.12 -2.17 14.72
CA GLY A 11 10.55 -0.78 14.86
C GLY A 11 11.79 -0.46 14.02
N ASP A 12 12.83 -1.27 14.15
CA ASP A 12 14.07 -1.09 13.38
C ASP A 12 13.86 -1.20 11.86
N ALA A 13 13.08 -2.19 11.43
CA ALA A 13 12.74 -2.40 10.03
C ALA A 13 11.91 -1.21 9.50
N LEU A 14 10.98 -0.70 10.29
CA LEU A 14 10.20 0.49 9.98
C LEU A 14 11.10 1.71 9.81
N GLU A 15 12.00 2.00 10.76
CA GLU A 15 12.93 3.12 10.66
C GLU A 15 13.81 3.03 9.42
N ARG A 16 14.32 1.84 9.10
CA ARG A 16 15.12 1.61 7.89
C ARG A 16 14.31 1.87 6.62
N ALA A 17 13.07 1.40 6.55
CA ALA A 17 12.20 1.63 5.40
C ALA A 17 11.84 3.11 5.23
N LEU A 18 11.53 3.84 6.30
CA LEU A 18 11.19 5.27 6.22
C LEU A 18 12.35 6.16 5.74
N ARG A 19 13.59 5.65 5.69
CA ARG A 19 14.72 6.33 5.03
C ARG A 19 14.72 6.16 3.51
N LEU A 20 13.99 5.18 2.99
CA LEU A 20 13.94 4.79 1.57
C LEU A 20 12.62 5.17 0.89
N ILE A 21 11.52 5.20 1.65
CA ILE A 21 10.18 5.51 1.15
C ILE A 21 9.55 6.66 1.93
N GLU A 22 8.79 7.47 1.20
CA GLU A 22 8.00 8.55 1.79
C GLU A 22 6.56 8.09 2.00
N VAL A 23 6.07 8.20 3.24
CA VAL A 23 4.65 8.00 3.54
C VAL A 23 3.89 9.27 3.12
N PRO A 24 2.80 9.17 2.35
CA PRO A 24 2.03 10.33 1.94
C PRO A 24 1.57 11.18 3.14
N SER A 25 1.68 12.50 3.02
CA SER A 25 1.23 13.43 4.06
C SER A 25 -0.23 13.20 4.43
N GLY A 26 -0.55 13.31 5.72
CA GLY A 26 -1.91 13.11 6.23
C GLY A 26 -2.30 11.65 6.44
N TYR A 27 -1.33 10.73 6.37
CA TYR A 27 -1.49 9.34 6.76
C TYR A 27 -0.74 9.06 8.07
N SER A 28 -1.27 8.17 8.89
CA SER A 28 -0.68 7.76 10.17
C SER A 28 -0.67 6.24 10.29
N LEU A 29 0.38 5.68 10.92
CA LEU A 29 0.50 4.24 11.13
C LEU A 29 -0.64 3.77 12.04
N THR A 30 -1.47 2.85 11.55
CA THR A 30 -2.62 2.32 12.31
C THR A 30 -2.46 0.86 12.67
N ASN A 31 -1.72 0.09 11.86
CA ASN A 31 -1.52 -1.33 12.11
C ASN A 31 -0.18 -1.83 11.58
N VAL A 32 0.44 -2.71 12.35
CA VAL A 32 1.55 -3.55 11.92
C VAL A 32 1.13 -4.99 12.16
N ARG A 33 1.38 -5.86 11.18
CA ARG A 33 1.12 -7.30 11.34
C ARG A 33 2.16 -8.14 10.63
N SER A 34 2.40 -9.32 11.18
CA SER A 34 3.15 -10.38 10.50
C SER A 34 2.26 -11.08 9.48
N ALA A 35 2.83 -11.42 8.33
CA ALA A 35 2.18 -12.25 7.31
C ALA A 35 3.25 -13.04 6.54
N TYR A 36 2.81 -14.04 5.77
CA TYR A 36 3.63 -14.63 4.72
C TYR A 36 3.27 -13.96 3.38
N GLN A 37 4.28 -13.59 2.61
CA GLN A 37 4.14 -13.19 1.21
C GLN A 37 4.89 -14.21 0.36
N ASN A 38 4.14 -15.05 -0.35
CA ASN A 38 4.66 -16.32 -0.86
C ASN A 38 5.24 -17.16 0.29
N ASP A 39 6.51 -17.56 0.21
CA ASP A 39 7.20 -18.38 1.21
C ASP A 39 8.04 -17.54 2.20
N ASP A 40 7.98 -16.21 2.11
CA ASP A 40 8.76 -15.31 2.96
C ASP A 40 7.92 -14.73 4.09
N GLU A 41 8.44 -14.74 5.32
CA GLU A 41 7.88 -13.97 6.42
C GLU A 41 8.09 -12.47 6.19
N ALA A 42 7.04 -11.69 6.43
CA ALA A 42 7.04 -10.26 6.21
C ALA A 42 6.27 -9.49 7.29
N TRP A 43 6.71 -8.25 7.50
CA TRP A 43 5.95 -7.21 8.17
C TRP A 43 5.12 -6.44 7.15
N ILE A 44 3.84 -6.25 7.44
CA ILE A 44 2.95 -5.37 6.69
C ILE A 44 2.67 -4.15 7.57
N TYR A 45 3.07 -2.98 7.10
CA TYR A 45 2.79 -1.70 7.74
C TYR A 45 1.63 -1.03 7.02
N ARG A 46 0.60 -0.68 7.78
CA ARG A 46 -0.59 -0.02 7.25
C ARG A 46 -0.74 1.36 7.86
N TYR A 47 -0.89 2.33 6.98
CA TYR A 47 -1.19 3.70 7.29
C TYR A 47 -2.55 4.06 6.71
N GLU A 48 -3.34 4.79 7.48
CA GLU A 48 -4.65 5.30 7.05
C GLU A 48 -4.68 6.82 7.19
N LYS A 49 -5.64 7.47 6.53
CA LYS A 49 -5.81 8.93 6.63
C LYS A 49 -6.02 9.32 8.08
N SER A 50 -5.26 10.29 8.56
CA SER A 50 -5.38 10.81 9.94
C SER A 50 -6.77 11.41 10.22
N SER A 51 -7.52 11.80 9.18
CA SER A 51 -8.91 12.24 9.29
C SER A 51 -9.89 11.11 9.64
N GLY A 52 -9.49 9.84 9.48
CA GLY A 52 -10.36 8.67 9.63
C GLY A 52 -11.31 8.43 8.45
N GLU A 53 -11.31 9.30 7.44
CA GLU A 53 -12.16 9.16 6.25
C GLU A 53 -11.77 7.92 5.45
N ASN A 54 -12.78 7.11 5.10
CA ASN A 54 -12.62 5.92 4.28
C ASN A 54 -11.51 4.97 4.77
N GLY A 55 -11.26 4.89 6.09
CA GLY A 55 -10.30 3.96 6.68
C GLY A 55 -10.85 2.53 6.81
N GLY A 56 -10.07 1.65 7.45
CA GLY A 56 -10.47 0.26 7.70
C GLY A 56 -10.34 -0.68 6.49
N LEU A 57 -10.93 -1.87 6.59
CA LEU A 57 -10.78 -2.94 5.60
C LEU A 57 -11.35 -2.53 4.24
N GLY A 58 -10.53 -2.60 3.19
CA GLY A 58 -10.91 -2.17 1.83
C GLY A 58 -10.94 -0.65 1.64
N GLY A 59 -10.77 0.13 2.71
CA GLY A 59 -10.68 1.57 2.68
C GLY A 59 -9.33 2.08 2.17
N GLU A 60 -9.24 3.38 1.99
CA GLU A 60 -8.04 4.11 1.60
C GLU A 60 -6.91 3.94 2.60
N HIS A 61 -5.73 3.68 2.07
CA HIS A 61 -4.54 3.42 2.86
C HIS A 61 -3.28 3.59 2.03
N TYR A 62 -2.20 3.88 2.73
CA TYR A 62 -0.86 3.60 2.26
C TYR A 62 -0.35 2.38 3.02
N SER A 63 0.24 1.42 2.34
CA SER A 63 0.89 0.29 3.00
C SER A 63 2.15 -0.10 2.30
N PHE A 64 3.06 -0.69 3.05
CA PHE A 64 4.26 -1.30 2.50
C PHE A 64 4.61 -2.57 3.26
N VAL A 65 5.40 -3.40 2.60
CA VAL A 65 5.74 -4.73 3.07
C VAL A 65 7.25 -4.90 3.12
N ILE A 66 7.76 -5.35 4.26
CA ILE A 66 9.19 -5.63 4.46
C ILE A 66 9.36 -7.11 4.77
N ARG A 67 10.28 -7.78 4.08
CA ARG A 67 10.67 -9.16 4.40
C ARG A 67 11.50 -9.19 5.68
N LYS A 68 11.19 -10.11 6.59
CA LYS A 68 11.87 -10.18 7.90
C LYS A 68 13.30 -10.69 7.85
N SER A 69 13.66 -11.51 6.88
CA SER A 69 14.97 -12.17 6.85
C SER A 69 16.13 -11.23 6.49
N ASP A 70 15.86 -10.16 5.75
CA ASP A 70 16.88 -9.25 5.22
C ASP A 70 16.43 -7.77 5.20
N ASP A 71 15.32 -7.44 5.87
CA ASP A 71 14.68 -6.12 5.86
C ASP A 71 14.42 -5.54 4.46
N LYS A 72 14.27 -6.41 3.45
CA LYS A 72 14.02 -5.96 2.08
C LYS A 72 12.59 -5.45 1.91
N LEU A 73 12.46 -4.22 1.42
CA LEU A 73 11.17 -3.69 0.95
C LEU A 73 10.69 -4.50 -0.26
N LEU A 74 9.55 -5.18 -0.11
CA LEU A 74 8.94 -5.99 -1.17
C LEU A 74 8.03 -5.17 -2.07
N GLY A 75 7.47 -4.08 -1.55
CA GLY A 75 6.63 -3.15 -2.31
C GLY A 75 5.76 -2.29 -1.42
N SER A 76 5.02 -1.39 -2.09
CA SER A 76 4.06 -0.49 -1.46
C SER A 76 2.79 -0.39 -2.28
N THR A 77 1.67 -0.16 -1.61
CA THR A 77 0.36 0.10 -2.20
C THR A 77 -0.16 1.42 -1.66
N TRP A 78 -0.60 2.30 -2.57
CA TRP A 78 -1.34 3.51 -2.20
C TRP A 78 -2.73 3.46 -2.84
N LEU A 79 -3.75 3.27 -2.00
CA LEU A 79 -5.15 3.37 -2.39
C LEU A 79 -5.71 4.68 -1.84
N ASP A 80 -5.98 5.62 -2.73
CA ASP A 80 -6.49 6.96 -2.40
C ASP A 80 -7.38 7.48 -3.52
N SER A 81 -8.57 7.96 -3.17
CA SER A 81 -9.54 8.50 -4.13
C SER A 81 -9.03 9.73 -4.86
N ARG A 82 -8.06 10.47 -4.31
CA ARG A 82 -7.40 11.60 -5.00
C ARG A 82 -6.60 11.17 -6.23
N LEU A 83 -6.22 9.89 -6.29
CA LEU A 83 -5.56 9.29 -7.45
C LEU A 83 -6.55 8.79 -8.50
N SER A 84 -7.86 8.89 -8.23
CA SER A 84 -8.87 8.52 -9.22
C SER A 84 -8.77 9.42 -10.45
N VAL A 85 -8.64 8.77 -11.61
CA VAL A 85 -8.66 9.42 -12.91
C VAL A 85 -10.12 9.52 -13.40
N PRO A 86 -10.39 10.28 -14.48
CA PRO A 86 -11.72 10.31 -15.10
C PRO A 86 -12.27 8.89 -15.35
N PRO A 87 -13.59 8.74 -15.51
CA PRO A 87 -14.23 7.44 -15.69
C PRO A 87 -13.50 6.58 -16.72
N LEU A 88 -13.35 5.28 -16.41
CA LEU A 88 -12.78 4.33 -17.36
C LEU A 88 -13.53 4.43 -18.70
N PRO A 89 -12.82 4.36 -19.84
CA PRO A 89 -13.44 4.48 -21.14
C PRO A 89 -14.53 3.42 -21.31
N ASN A 90 -15.69 3.84 -21.81
CA ASN A 90 -16.76 2.91 -22.15
C ASN A 90 -16.36 2.03 -23.34
N LYS A 91 -17.12 0.97 -23.60
CA LYS A 91 -16.85 0.02 -24.70
C LYS A 91 -16.54 0.71 -26.03
N THR A 92 -17.32 1.74 -26.40
CA THR A 92 -17.14 2.48 -27.65
C THR A 92 -15.82 3.24 -27.69
N ILE A 93 -15.44 3.93 -26.60
CA ILE A 93 -14.16 4.66 -26.52
C ILE A 93 -12.97 3.70 -26.51
N THR A 94 -13.11 2.56 -25.82
CA THR A 94 -12.09 1.50 -25.79
C THR A 94 -11.87 0.90 -27.19
N GLU A 95 -12.94 0.58 -27.91
CA GLU A 95 -12.87 0.08 -29.30
C GLU A 95 -12.25 1.10 -30.26
N GLN A 96 -12.59 2.38 -30.12
CA GLN A 96 -11.99 3.46 -30.94
C GLN A 96 -10.50 3.65 -30.65
N THR A 97 -10.09 3.55 -29.39
CA THR A 97 -8.68 3.70 -28.97
C THR A 97 -7.83 2.53 -29.46
N ALA A 98 -8.33 1.30 -29.34
CA ALA A 98 -7.66 0.10 -29.85
C ALA A 98 -7.41 0.20 -31.36
N ARG A 99 -8.45 0.51 -32.14
CA ARG A 99 -8.35 0.67 -33.61
C ARG A 99 -7.41 1.79 -34.05
N ARG A 100 -7.20 2.81 -33.21
CA ARG A 100 -6.30 3.93 -33.51
C ARG A 100 -4.83 3.56 -33.29
N ASN A 101 -4.54 2.67 -32.35
CA ASN A 101 -3.20 2.21 -32.05
C ASN A 101 -2.70 1.13 -33.02
N ASP A 102 -3.61 0.36 -33.63
CA ASP A 102 -3.28 -0.62 -34.69
C ASP A 102 -2.87 0.02 -36.04
N ARG A 103 -2.87 1.35 -36.14
CA ARG A 103 -2.49 2.12 -37.35
C ARG A 103 -1.13 2.82 -37.23
N ARG A 104 -0.36 2.53 -36.19
CA ARG A 104 1.03 2.97 -36.01
C ARG A 104 1.97 1.79 -36.20
#